data_AF-S5STZ8-F1
#
_entry.id   AF-S5STZ8-F1
#
_cell.length_a   1.000
_cell.length_b   1.000
_cell.length_c   1.000
_cell.angle_alpha   90.00
_cell.angle_beta   90.00
_cell.angle_gamma   90.00
#
_symmetry.space_group_name_H-M   'P 1'
#
loop_
_entity.id
_entity.type
_entity.pdbx_description
1 polymer ?
#
loop_
_entity_poly.entity_id
_entity_poly.type
_entity_poly.pdbx_seq_one_letter_code
_entity_poly.pdbx_strand_id
1 'polypeptide(L)'
;MTDPNRFAGGVVDLGEVKARAEARAQRQAAAGPGGADTESAGAEAVAAFFTVTEENFETEVLRRSIQVPVIVLVGSGRSDVSEELKADLRELAEAGGLQFLVGYVDADATPQIAQALGVRNLPTVLAIGAGRPLANFEGGQPRESLRQWVDAVIEAVGGQLQGLPPGTVQAGAEAAEQDAEPAEDPRLTQATEALNAGDFDAAIAVYDEMLAENPADAEIKQARGTVELLKRLDPANRSTDALQDAEDDPDNVDKQLAGADAEVVAGAPEQAFERLLATMKRTTGDDKARVKDRLLELFALFEPADPRVREARTKLASALF
;
A
#
# COMPACT_ATOMS: atom_id res chain seq x y z
N MET A 1 -63.33 -10.76 -36.87
CA MET A 1 -63.05 -10.19 -38.20
C MET A 1 -61.90 -9.21 -38.01
N THR A 2 -60.76 -9.60 -38.56
CA THR A 2 -59.45 -8.91 -38.70
C THR A 2 -59.62 -7.52 -39.35
N ASP A 3 -58.89 -6.46 -38.98
CA ASP A 3 -57.55 -6.01 -39.48
C ASP A 3 -57.34 -4.52 -38.99
N PRO A 4 -56.20 -3.82 -39.18
CA PRO A 4 -54.77 -4.16 -39.07
C PRO A 4 -53.89 -3.10 -38.34
N ASN A 5 -52.62 -3.49 -38.18
CA ASN A 5 -51.38 -2.81 -37.76
C ASN A 5 -51.16 -1.32 -38.18
N ARG A 6 -50.48 -0.53 -37.32
CA ARG A 6 -49.36 0.37 -37.71
C ARG A 6 -48.56 0.89 -36.50
N PHE A 7 -47.30 0.45 -36.43
CA PHE A 7 -46.20 1.11 -35.73
C PHE A 7 -45.97 2.52 -36.30
N ALA A 8 -45.70 3.49 -35.42
CA ALA A 8 -45.02 4.74 -35.75
C ALA A 8 -44.02 5.03 -34.62
N GLY A 9 -42.73 4.88 -34.92
CA GLY A 9 -41.63 5.18 -34.02
C GLY A 9 -41.40 6.69 -33.90
N GLY A 10 -41.16 7.15 -32.68
CA GLY A 10 -40.55 8.45 -32.43
C GLY A 10 -39.04 8.33 -32.57
N VAL A 11 -38.49 8.94 -33.61
CA VAL A 11 -37.03 9.09 -33.79
C VAL A 11 -36.54 10.11 -32.78
N VAL A 12 -35.64 9.69 -31.88
CA VAL A 12 -34.91 10.60 -31.00
C VAL A 12 -33.93 11.38 -31.86
N ASP A 13 -34.09 12.70 -31.94
CA ASP A 13 -33.16 13.57 -32.66
C ASP A 13 -31.85 13.68 -31.87
N LEU A 14 -30.83 12.97 -32.35
CA LEU A 14 -29.49 12.93 -31.76
C LEU A 14 -28.72 14.27 -31.91
N GLY A 15 -29.25 15.21 -32.71
CA GLY A 15 -28.67 16.56 -32.87
C GLY A 15 -28.91 17.45 -31.66
N GLU A 16 -30.09 17.40 -31.04
CA GLU A 16 -30.42 18.22 -29.86
C GLU A 16 -29.68 17.76 -28.60
N VAL A 17 -29.40 16.45 -28.50
CA VAL A 17 -28.63 15.87 -27.38
C VAL A 17 -27.15 16.26 -27.49
N LYS A 18 -26.59 16.26 -28.70
CA LYS A 18 -25.21 16.71 -28.94
C LYS A 18 -25.04 18.22 -28.72
N ALA A 19 -25.99 19.04 -29.17
CA ALA A 19 -25.97 20.48 -28.95
C ALA A 19 -26.05 20.87 -27.46
N ARG A 20 -26.78 20.10 -26.64
CA ARG A 20 -26.82 20.29 -25.18
C ARG A 20 -25.54 19.84 -24.47
N ALA A 21 -24.88 18.80 -24.97
CA ALA A 21 -23.58 18.37 -24.46
C ALA A 21 -22.47 19.39 -24.79
N GLU A 22 -22.45 19.92 -26.01
CA GLU A 22 -21.49 20.93 -26.46
C GLU A 22 -21.69 22.28 -25.74
N ALA A 23 -22.94 22.71 -25.51
CA ALA A 23 -23.23 23.91 -24.74
C ALA A 23 -22.87 23.81 -23.24
N ARG A 24 -22.85 22.59 -22.68
CA ARG A 24 -22.40 22.31 -21.30
C ARG A 24 -20.87 22.30 -21.21
N ALA A 25 -20.19 21.72 -22.20
CA ALA A 25 -18.74 21.74 -22.33
C ALA A 25 -18.19 23.17 -22.52
N GLN A 26 -18.86 24.01 -23.31
CA GLN A 26 -18.45 25.41 -23.52
C GLN A 26 -18.68 26.31 -22.31
N ARG A 27 -19.65 26.01 -21.43
CA ARG A 27 -19.79 26.70 -20.13
C ARG A 27 -18.73 26.29 -19.11
N GLN A 28 -18.25 25.04 -19.16
CA GLN A 28 -17.13 24.59 -18.35
C GLN A 28 -15.78 25.14 -18.84
N ALA A 29 -15.63 25.40 -20.14
CA ALA A 29 -14.41 25.97 -20.72
C ALA A 29 -14.30 27.51 -20.58
N ALA A 30 -15.39 28.22 -20.33
CA ALA A 30 -15.40 29.69 -20.15
C ALA A 30 -15.17 30.14 -18.69
N ALA A 31 -15.12 29.21 -17.73
CA ALA A 31 -14.75 29.47 -16.35
C ALA A 31 -13.24 29.24 -16.17
N GLY A 32 -12.44 30.24 -16.55
CA GLY A 32 -11.00 30.30 -16.23
C GLY A 32 -10.74 30.59 -14.75
N PRO A 33 -9.52 30.35 -14.26
CA PRO A 33 -9.24 29.85 -12.91
C PRO A 33 -9.10 30.97 -11.88
N GLY A 34 -9.64 30.73 -10.68
CA GLY A 34 -9.44 31.61 -9.54
C GLY A 34 -9.85 30.93 -8.25
N GLY A 35 -8.86 30.49 -7.46
CA GLY A 35 -9.04 30.07 -6.07
C GLY A 35 -8.64 28.63 -5.79
N ALA A 36 -7.33 28.43 -5.67
CA ALA A 36 -6.62 27.38 -4.95
C ALA A 36 -7.47 26.31 -4.23
N ASP A 37 -7.42 25.09 -4.76
CA ASP A 37 -6.90 23.97 -3.99
C ASP A 37 -5.87 23.25 -4.88
N THR A 38 -4.64 23.22 -4.39
CA THR A 38 -3.55 22.46 -4.98
C THR A 38 -3.92 20.99 -4.88
N GLU A 39 -4.38 20.38 -5.97
CA GLU A 39 -4.32 18.93 -6.14
C GLU A 39 -2.85 18.54 -6.17
N SER A 40 -2.32 18.29 -4.96
CA SER A 40 -1.27 17.30 -4.79
C SER A 40 -1.77 16.03 -5.47
N ALA A 41 -0.93 15.42 -6.30
CA ALA A 41 -1.10 14.02 -6.69
C ALA A 41 -0.94 13.17 -5.42
N GLY A 42 -1.99 13.18 -4.60
CA GLY A 42 -2.11 12.38 -3.40
C GLY A 42 -2.50 10.97 -3.82
N ALA A 43 -1.78 10.00 -3.28
CA ALA A 43 -2.16 8.60 -3.36
C ALA A 43 -3.66 8.43 -3.03
N GLU A 44 -4.44 7.89 -3.97
CA GLU A 44 -5.83 7.56 -3.71
C GLU A 44 -5.84 6.43 -2.66
N ALA A 45 -6.43 6.69 -1.49
CA ALA A 45 -6.52 5.72 -0.42
C ALA A 45 -7.78 4.88 -0.61
N VAL A 46 -7.64 3.57 -0.86
CA VAL A 46 -8.74 2.64 -1.11
C VAL A 46 -8.88 1.66 0.04
N ALA A 47 -10.08 1.56 0.62
CA ALA A 47 -10.35 0.57 1.65
C ALA A 47 -10.51 -0.82 1.03
N ALA A 48 -9.72 -1.80 1.51
CA ALA A 48 -9.82 -3.19 1.05
C ALA A 48 -11.15 -3.83 1.48
N PHE A 49 -11.67 -3.43 2.65
CA PHE A 49 -12.98 -3.84 3.15
C PHE A 49 -13.84 -2.60 3.45
N PHE A 50 -15.10 -2.59 3.01
CA PHE A 50 -16.01 -1.47 3.24
C PHE A 50 -17.47 -1.90 3.40
N THR A 51 -18.29 -1.04 3.97
CA THR A 51 -19.75 -1.24 4.03
C THR A 51 -20.40 -0.64 2.80
N VAL A 52 -21.25 -1.43 2.16
CA VAL A 52 -22.01 -1.05 0.98
C VAL A 52 -23.33 -0.41 1.41
N THR A 53 -23.61 0.77 0.85
CA THR A 53 -24.86 1.52 1.03
C THR A 53 -25.45 1.84 -0.34
N GLU A 54 -26.70 2.30 -0.37
CA GLU A 54 -27.34 2.68 -1.64
C GLU A 54 -26.58 3.81 -2.35
N GLU A 55 -25.94 4.70 -1.58
CA GLU A 55 -25.19 5.84 -2.07
C GLU A 55 -23.86 5.42 -2.72
N ASN A 56 -23.16 4.44 -2.15
CA ASN A 56 -21.83 4.03 -2.62
C ASN A 56 -21.84 2.81 -3.55
N PHE A 57 -22.95 2.06 -3.64
CA PHE A 57 -23.03 0.81 -4.40
C PHE A 57 -22.60 0.95 -5.87
N GLU A 58 -23.09 1.98 -6.57
CA GLU A 58 -22.73 2.17 -7.99
C GLU A 58 -21.22 2.43 -8.16
N THR A 59 -20.61 3.19 -7.25
CA THR A 59 -19.22 3.62 -7.37
C THR A 59 -18.25 2.55 -6.85
N GLU A 60 -18.46 2.08 -5.61
CA GLU A 60 -17.54 1.17 -4.92
C GLU A 60 -17.72 -0.29 -5.30
N VAL A 61 -18.88 -0.69 -5.85
CA VAL A 61 -19.11 -2.06 -6.32
C VAL A 61 -19.07 -2.13 -7.84
N LEU A 62 -19.98 -1.45 -8.54
CA LEU A 62 -20.12 -1.64 -9.98
C LEU A 62 -18.96 -1.01 -10.76
N ARG A 63 -18.66 0.28 -10.54
CA ARG A 63 -17.58 0.97 -11.25
C ARG A 63 -16.22 0.42 -10.88
N ARG A 64 -15.97 0.20 -9.58
CA ARG A 64 -14.71 -0.38 -9.09
C ARG A 64 -14.47 -1.79 -9.61
N SER A 65 -15.52 -2.60 -9.82
CA SER A 65 -15.38 -3.94 -10.43
C SER A 65 -14.74 -3.96 -11.83
N ILE A 66 -14.70 -2.82 -12.52
CA ILE A 66 -14.03 -2.66 -13.83
C ILE A 66 -12.50 -2.58 -13.66
N GLN A 67 -12.04 -2.12 -12.49
CA GLN A 67 -10.62 -1.96 -12.16
C GLN A 67 -10.06 -3.20 -11.46
N VAL A 68 -10.76 -3.69 -10.45
CA VAL A 68 -10.38 -4.86 -9.63
C VAL A 68 -11.63 -5.66 -9.26
N PRO A 69 -11.56 -6.99 -9.08
CA PRO A 69 -12.74 -7.76 -8.70
C PRO A 69 -13.27 -7.30 -7.32
N VAL A 70 -14.59 -7.15 -7.22
CA VAL A 70 -15.28 -6.79 -5.97
C VAL A 70 -16.11 -7.97 -5.50
N ILE A 71 -15.80 -8.47 -4.30
CA ILE A 71 -16.52 -9.54 -3.63
C ILE A 71 -17.53 -8.91 -2.67
N VAL A 72 -18.81 -9.21 -2.86
CA VAL A 72 -19.90 -8.67 -2.06
C VAL A 72 -20.45 -9.75 -1.16
N LEU A 73 -20.33 -9.57 0.16
CA LEU A 73 -21.02 -10.37 1.16
C LEU A 73 -22.36 -9.71 1.49
N VAL A 74 -23.46 -10.40 1.21
CA VAL A 74 -24.79 -10.02 1.67
C VAL A 74 -25.14 -10.86 2.88
N GLY A 75 -25.20 -10.23 4.05
CA GLY A 75 -25.39 -10.89 5.34
C GLY A 75 -26.36 -10.15 6.25
N SER A 76 -26.46 -10.61 7.49
CA SER A 76 -27.23 -9.97 8.55
C SER A 76 -26.44 -10.05 9.85
N GLY A 77 -26.40 -8.95 10.61
CA GLY A 77 -25.74 -8.92 11.92
C GLY A 77 -26.43 -9.76 13.01
N ARG A 78 -27.54 -10.43 12.67
CA ARG A 78 -28.29 -11.33 13.56
C ARG A 78 -27.87 -12.80 13.38
N SER A 79 -26.94 -13.08 12.47
CA SER A 79 -26.51 -14.42 12.09
C SER A 79 -25.02 -14.58 12.38
N ASP A 80 -24.68 -15.49 13.30
CA ASP A 80 -23.28 -15.78 13.66
C ASP A 80 -22.46 -16.21 12.43
N VAL A 81 -23.06 -17.01 11.55
CA VAL A 81 -22.45 -17.46 10.29
C VAL A 81 -22.16 -16.29 9.33
N SER A 82 -22.98 -15.24 9.37
CA SER A 82 -22.75 -14.04 8.56
C SER A 82 -21.63 -13.18 9.12
N GLU A 83 -21.53 -13.06 10.45
CA GLU A 83 -20.47 -12.29 11.10
C GLU A 83 -19.11 -13.01 11.03
N GLU A 84 -19.07 -14.34 11.14
CA GLU A 84 -17.85 -15.14 10.93
C GLU A 84 -17.32 -14.95 9.51
N LEU A 85 -18.19 -15.12 8.51
CA LEU A 85 -17.83 -14.96 7.09
C LEU A 85 -17.37 -13.53 6.76
N LYS A 86 -17.97 -12.53 7.43
CA LYS A 86 -17.58 -11.13 7.31
C LYS A 86 -16.19 -10.86 7.89
N ALA A 87 -15.86 -11.47 9.03
CA ALA A 87 -14.54 -11.36 9.64
C ALA A 87 -13.46 -12.01 8.74
N ASP A 88 -13.70 -13.25 8.30
CA ASP A 88 -12.76 -13.95 7.41
C ASP A 88 -12.52 -13.21 6.09
N LEU A 89 -13.58 -12.70 5.45
CA LEU A 89 -13.44 -11.95 4.20
C LEU A 89 -12.76 -10.59 4.39
N ARG A 90 -12.93 -9.95 5.56
CA ARG A 90 -12.19 -8.72 5.90
C ARG A 90 -10.70 -9.00 5.96
N GLU A 91 -10.29 -9.99 6.75
CA GLU A 91 -8.87 -10.33 6.91
C GLU A 91 -8.24 -10.72 5.57
N LEU A 92 -8.95 -11.49 4.73
CA LEU A 92 -8.49 -11.83 3.39
C LEU A 92 -8.32 -10.60 2.49
N ALA A 93 -9.27 -9.65 2.54
CA ALA A 93 -9.18 -8.42 1.75
C ALA A 93 -8.02 -7.54 2.20
N GLU A 94 -7.85 -7.39 3.51
CA GLU A 94 -6.80 -6.56 4.10
C GLU A 94 -5.40 -7.13 3.80
N ALA A 95 -5.23 -8.45 3.84
CA ALA A 95 -4.00 -9.12 3.44
C ALA A 95 -3.80 -9.17 1.91
N GLY A 96 -4.86 -8.95 1.13
CA GLY A 96 -4.89 -9.11 -0.32
C GLY A 96 -4.24 -7.99 -1.13
N GLY A 97 -3.68 -6.96 -0.48
CA GLY A 97 -2.90 -5.90 -1.14
C GLY A 97 -3.64 -5.21 -2.29
N LEU A 98 -4.95 -5.00 -2.14
CA LEU A 98 -5.86 -4.43 -3.16
C LEU A 98 -5.96 -5.22 -4.48
N GLN A 99 -5.56 -6.50 -4.52
CA GLN A 99 -5.80 -7.37 -5.68
C GLN A 99 -7.29 -7.63 -5.91
N PHE A 100 -8.10 -7.51 -4.86
CA PHE A 100 -9.56 -7.53 -4.86
C PHE A 100 -10.06 -6.65 -3.70
N LEU A 101 -11.36 -6.37 -3.69
CA LEU A 101 -12.00 -5.63 -2.60
C LEU A 101 -13.20 -6.39 -2.06
N VAL A 102 -13.55 -6.16 -0.80
CA VAL A 102 -14.72 -6.76 -0.16
C VAL A 102 -15.71 -5.68 0.28
N GLY A 103 -16.94 -5.79 -0.19
CA GLY A 103 -18.07 -4.98 0.24
C GLY A 103 -19.05 -5.79 1.10
N TYR A 104 -19.37 -5.32 2.30
CA TYR A 104 -20.42 -5.90 3.13
C TYR A 104 -21.75 -5.16 2.94
N VAL A 105 -22.80 -5.90 2.57
CA VAL A 105 -24.18 -5.43 2.53
C VAL A 105 -24.94 -6.00 3.72
N ASP A 106 -25.44 -5.12 4.58
CA ASP A 106 -26.40 -5.50 5.61
C ASP A 106 -27.80 -5.61 4.99
N ALA A 107 -28.30 -6.83 4.86
CA ALA A 107 -29.61 -7.11 4.27
C ALA A 107 -30.79 -6.64 5.14
N ASP A 108 -30.57 -6.42 6.45
CA ASP A 108 -31.59 -5.86 7.35
C ASP A 108 -31.70 -4.34 7.19
N ALA A 109 -30.56 -3.67 6.99
CA ALA A 109 -30.52 -2.22 6.80
C ALA A 109 -30.80 -1.79 5.35
N THR A 110 -30.37 -2.58 4.36
CA THR A 110 -30.44 -2.24 2.92
C THR A 110 -31.02 -3.38 2.07
N PRO A 111 -32.27 -3.81 2.33
CA PRO A 111 -32.88 -4.96 1.63
C PRO A 111 -33.02 -4.76 0.12
N GLN A 112 -33.08 -3.51 -0.36
CA GLN A 112 -33.17 -3.17 -1.78
C GLN A 112 -31.93 -3.61 -2.56
N ILE A 113 -30.73 -3.47 -1.95
CA ILE A 113 -29.46 -3.88 -2.57
C ILE A 113 -29.39 -5.40 -2.66
N ALA A 114 -29.77 -6.11 -1.59
CA ALA A 114 -29.84 -7.57 -1.59
C ALA A 114 -30.78 -8.11 -2.69
N GLN A 115 -31.94 -7.46 -2.88
CA GLN A 115 -32.87 -7.79 -3.95
C GLN A 115 -32.30 -7.50 -5.34
N ALA A 116 -31.63 -6.36 -5.53
CA ALA A 116 -31.00 -6.00 -6.79
C ALA A 116 -29.88 -6.98 -7.19
N LEU A 117 -29.15 -7.50 -6.21
CA LEU A 117 -28.15 -8.55 -6.38
C LEU A 117 -28.76 -9.96 -6.56
N GLY A 118 -30.08 -10.09 -6.46
CA GLY A 118 -30.80 -11.36 -6.63
C GLY A 118 -30.63 -12.35 -5.48
N VAL A 119 -30.22 -11.88 -4.30
CA VAL A 119 -29.97 -12.72 -3.12
C VAL A 119 -31.28 -13.20 -2.51
N ARG A 120 -31.38 -14.50 -2.27
CA ARG A 120 -32.56 -15.16 -1.70
C ARG A 120 -32.32 -15.79 -0.34
N ASN A 121 -31.09 -16.20 -0.08
CA ASN A 121 -30.65 -16.82 1.17
C ASN A 121 -29.51 -16.00 1.77
N LEU A 122 -29.43 -15.95 3.10
CA LEU A 122 -28.35 -15.26 3.80
C LEU A 122 -27.55 -16.26 4.64
N PRO A 123 -26.21 -16.12 4.73
CA PRO A 123 -25.39 -15.21 3.92
C PRO A 123 -25.22 -15.70 2.47
N THR A 124 -25.02 -14.76 1.54
CA THR A 124 -24.60 -15.05 0.16
C THR A 124 -23.40 -14.19 -0.20
N VAL A 125 -22.41 -14.77 -0.87
CA VAL A 125 -21.23 -14.06 -1.37
C VAL A 125 -21.25 -14.08 -2.90
N LEU A 126 -21.02 -12.93 -3.52
CA LEU A 126 -20.97 -12.76 -4.96
C LEU A 126 -19.67 -12.09 -5.38
N ALA A 127 -18.96 -12.66 -6.36
CA ALA A 127 -17.84 -11.98 -7.02
C ALA A 127 -18.34 -11.21 -8.24
N ILE A 128 -17.93 -9.96 -8.38
CA ILE A 128 -18.29 -9.08 -9.49
C ILE A 128 -17.02 -8.59 -10.18
N GLY A 129 -16.94 -8.73 -11.50
CA GLY A 129 -15.87 -8.20 -12.34
C GLY A 129 -16.43 -7.62 -13.62
N ALA A 130 -15.86 -6.50 -14.08
CA ALA A 130 -16.34 -5.74 -15.24
C ALA A 130 -17.86 -5.44 -15.20
N GLY A 131 -18.41 -5.19 -14.01
CA GLY A 131 -19.82 -4.89 -13.77
C GLY A 131 -20.75 -6.10 -13.84
N ARG A 132 -20.23 -7.34 -13.85
CA ARG A 132 -21.03 -8.57 -14.00
C ARG A 132 -20.69 -9.60 -12.91
N PRO A 133 -21.66 -10.39 -12.43
CA PRO A 133 -21.38 -11.51 -11.54
C PRO A 133 -20.50 -12.57 -12.22
N LEU A 134 -19.45 -13.02 -11.53
CA LEU A 134 -18.52 -14.05 -11.98
C LEU A 134 -18.83 -15.40 -11.34
N ALA A 135 -18.99 -15.41 -10.03
CA ALA A 135 -19.24 -16.58 -9.21
C ALA A 135 -20.03 -16.19 -7.95
N ASN A 136 -20.71 -17.15 -7.34
CA ASN A 136 -21.35 -16.98 -6.04
C ASN A 136 -21.35 -18.28 -5.23
N PHE A 137 -21.61 -18.15 -3.93
CA PHE A 137 -21.99 -19.26 -3.07
C PHE A 137 -22.91 -18.76 -1.94
N GLU A 138 -23.62 -19.70 -1.31
CA GLU A 138 -24.51 -19.43 -0.19
C GLU A 138 -24.04 -20.19 1.06
N GLY A 139 -24.29 -19.62 2.23
CA GLY A 139 -23.93 -20.21 3.53
C GLY A 139 -22.47 -19.99 3.95
N GLY A 140 -22.14 -20.46 5.15
CA GLY A 140 -20.78 -20.41 5.70
C GLY A 140 -19.85 -21.38 4.99
N GLN A 141 -18.57 -21.01 4.87
CA GLN A 141 -17.53 -21.83 4.27
C GLN A 141 -16.29 -21.83 5.18
N PRO A 142 -15.51 -22.92 5.24
CA PRO A 142 -14.23 -22.92 5.92
C PRO A 142 -13.28 -21.88 5.31
N ARG A 143 -12.48 -21.22 6.14
CA ARG A 143 -11.51 -20.19 5.73
C ARG A 143 -10.60 -20.62 4.58
N GLU A 144 -10.13 -21.87 4.58
CA GLU A 144 -9.30 -22.39 3.49
C GLU A 144 -10.05 -22.43 2.15
N SER A 145 -11.33 -22.82 2.16
CA SER A 145 -12.19 -22.83 0.97
C SER A 145 -12.50 -21.41 0.50
N LEU A 146 -12.62 -20.44 1.42
CA LEU A 146 -12.75 -19.02 1.06
C LEU A 146 -11.52 -18.52 0.32
N ARG A 147 -10.32 -18.79 0.85
CA ARG A 147 -9.05 -18.41 0.19
C ARG A 147 -8.96 -18.98 -1.22
N GLN A 148 -9.20 -20.29 -1.37
CA GLN A 148 -9.18 -20.96 -2.68
C GLN A 148 -10.21 -20.36 -3.66
N TRP A 149 -11.41 -20.01 -3.17
CA TRP A 149 -12.44 -19.39 -3.99
C TRP A 149 -12.06 -17.97 -4.43
N VAL A 150 -11.48 -17.16 -3.52
CA VAL A 150 -10.97 -15.82 -3.82
C VAL A 150 -9.84 -15.90 -4.87
N ASP A 151 -8.89 -16.82 -4.70
CA ASP A 151 -7.80 -17.02 -5.65
C ASP A 151 -8.34 -17.36 -7.05
N ALA A 152 -9.34 -18.24 -7.13
CA ALA A 152 -9.98 -18.58 -8.39
C ALA A 152 -10.72 -17.39 -9.04
N VAL A 153 -11.32 -16.50 -8.24
CA VAL A 153 -11.94 -15.25 -8.73
C VAL A 153 -10.90 -14.31 -9.30
N ILE A 154 -9.78 -14.11 -8.60
CA ILE A 154 -8.67 -13.26 -9.05
C ILE A 154 -8.06 -13.81 -10.34
N GLU A 155 -7.80 -15.11 -10.39
CA GLU A 155 -7.26 -15.78 -11.58
C GLU A 155 -8.22 -15.64 -12.77
N ALA A 156 -9.53 -15.80 -12.55
CA ALA A 156 -10.53 -15.69 -13.61
C ALA A 156 -10.58 -14.30 -14.28
N VAL A 157 -10.15 -13.24 -13.58
CA VAL A 157 -10.08 -11.87 -14.11
C VAL A 157 -8.67 -11.41 -14.44
N GLY A 158 -7.66 -12.27 -14.27
CA GLY A 158 -6.24 -11.95 -14.39
C GLY A 158 -5.88 -11.22 -15.69
N GLY A 159 -5.49 -9.95 -15.56
CA GLY A 159 -5.05 -9.09 -16.67
C GLY A 159 -6.17 -8.54 -17.57
N GLN A 160 -7.45 -8.82 -17.27
CA GLN A 160 -8.59 -8.34 -18.06
C GLN A 160 -9.18 -7.01 -17.54
N LEU A 161 -8.93 -6.70 -16.26
CA LEU A 161 -9.40 -5.48 -15.62
C LEU A 161 -8.37 -4.37 -15.73
N GLN A 162 -8.82 -3.13 -15.61
CA GLN A 162 -7.99 -1.94 -15.85
C GLN A 162 -6.87 -1.76 -14.80
N GLY A 163 -7.01 -2.39 -13.64
CA GLY A 163 -6.15 -2.16 -12.48
C GLY A 163 -6.52 -0.85 -11.76
N LEU A 164 -6.10 -0.75 -10.51
CA LEU A 164 -6.16 0.51 -9.76
C LEU A 164 -5.09 1.49 -10.27
N PRO A 165 -5.31 2.81 -10.14
CA PRO A 165 -4.30 3.80 -10.49
C PRO A 165 -2.94 3.53 -9.81
N PRO A 166 -1.81 3.79 -10.49
CA PRO A 166 -0.50 3.66 -9.86
C PRO A 166 -0.38 4.63 -8.68
N GLY A 167 0.14 4.15 -7.56
CA GLY A 167 0.23 4.92 -6.31
C GLY A 167 -1.02 4.86 -5.42
N THR A 168 -2.01 4.02 -5.74
CA THR A 168 -3.12 3.71 -4.83
C THR A 168 -2.58 3.01 -3.59
N VAL A 169 -2.94 3.51 -2.40
CA VAL A 169 -2.56 2.92 -1.11
C VAL A 169 -3.79 2.34 -0.43
N GLN A 170 -3.61 1.27 0.34
CA GLN A 170 -4.72 0.70 1.10
C GLN A 170 -5.04 1.58 2.32
N ALA A 171 -6.27 2.08 2.39
CA ALA A 171 -6.76 2.86 3.51
C ALA A 171 -6.92 1.95 4.74
N GLY A 172 -6.42 2.39 5.90
CA GLY A 172 -6.51 1.61 7.14
C GLY A 172 -5.51 0.45 7.22
N ALA A 173 -4.47 0.42 6.38
CA ALA A 173 -3.31 -0.45 6.57
C ALA A 173 -2.47 0.00 7.79
N GLU A 174 -3.06 -0.05 8.97
CA GLU A 174 -2.32 -0.38 10.19
C GLU A 174 -2.14 -1.90 10.14
N ALA A 175 -0.87 -2.32 10.05
CA ALA A 175 -0.36 -3.69 10.11
C ALA A 175 -1.41 -4.82 10.32
N ALA A 176 -1.96 -5.36 9.23
CA ALA A 176 -2.54 -6.69 9.24
C ALA A 176 -1.41 -7.69 8.91
N GLU A 177 -0.67 -8.06 9.95
CA GLU A 177 0.35 -9.10 9.90
C GLU A 177 -0.26 -10.47 9.62
N GLN A 178 0.54 -11.25 8.89
CA GLN A 178 0.23 -12.52 8.27
C GLN A 178 0.04 -13.65 9.29
N ASP A 179 -0.67 -14.70 8.84
CA ASP A 179 -0.86 -16.02 9.48
C ASP A 179 0.09 -16.36 10.66
N ALA A 180 -0.45 -16.34 11.89
CA ALA A 180 0.04 -17.01 13.10
C ALA A 180 1.53 -16.81 13.49
N GLU A 181 1.83 -15.70 14.15
CA GLU A 181 3.03 -15.50 14.98
C GLU A 181 2.68 -14.93 16.37
N PRO A 182 3.55 -15.10 17.40
CA PRO A 182 3.18 -14.92 18.80
C PRO A 182 2.81 -13.47 19.10
N ALA A 183 2.06 -13.24 20.18
CA ALA A 183 1.72 -11.90 20.67
C ALA A 183 2.92 -10.94 20.49
N GLU A 184 2.71 -9.82 19.80
CA GLU A 184 3.71 -8.76 19.58
C GLU A 184 4.54 -8.58 20.87
N ASP A 185 5.85 -8.79 20.78
CA ASP A 185 6.72 -8.66 21.95
C ASP A 185 6.52 -7.25 22.51
N PRO A 186 6.08 -7.08 23.77
CA PRO A 186 5.81 -5.77 24.35
C PRO A 186 7.04 -4.83 24.32
N ARG A 187 8.25 -5.39 24.11
CA ARG A 187 9.47 -4.64 23.84
C ARG A 187 9.41 -3.83 22.54
N LEU A 188 8.71 -4.28 21.50
CA LEU A 188 8.53 -3.50 20.27
C LEU A 188 7.75 -2.20 20.52
N THR A 189 6.72 -2.25 21.38
CA THR A 189 6.02 -1.05 21.84
C THR A 189 6.96 -0.12 22.59
N GLN A 190 7.79 -0.67 23.51
CA GLN A 190 8.78 0.11 24.26
C GLN A 190 9.81 0.81 23.34
N ALA A 191 10.33 0.10 22.34
CA ALA A 191 11.25 0.67 21.37
C ALA A 191 10.58 1.80 20.56
N THR A 192 9.33 1.62 20.16
CA THR A 192 8.54 2.62 19.44
C THR A 192 8.29 3.87 20.29
N GLU A 193 7.93 3.71 21.56
CA GLU A 193 7.77 4.82 22.50
C GLU A 193 9.07 5.60 22.70
N ALA A 194 10.21 4.90 22.82
CA ALA A 194 11.53 5.52 22.91
C ALA A 194 11.87 6.34 21.65
N LEU A 195 11.58 5.81 20.46
CA LEU A 195 11.77 6.55 19.20
C LEU A 195 10.89 7.79 19.11
N ASN A 196 9.62 7.69 19.51
CA ASN A 196 8.70 8.83 19.54
C ASN A 196 9.14 9.92 20.54
N ALA A 197 9.84 9.52 21.61
CA ALA A 197 10.45 10.44 22.57
C ALA A 197 11.81 11.01 22.09
N GLY A 198 12.34 10.55 20.95
CA GLY A 198 13.68 10.90 20.46
C GLY A 198 14.81 10.23 21.26
N ASP A 199 14.50 9.25 22.11
CA ASP A 199 15.48 8.50 22.89
C ASP A 199 16.00 7.30 22.09
N PHE A 200 16.86 7.59 21.12
CA PHE A 200 17.46 6.58 20.25
C PHE A 200 18.31 5.56 21.04
N ASP A 201 18.92 5.97 22.15
CA ASP A 201 19.73 5.08 22.99
C ASP A 201 18.85 4.05 23.71
N ALA A 202 17.70 4.46 24.25
CA ALA A 202 16.74 3.54 24.83
C ALA A 202 16.17 2.57 23.78
N ALA A 203 15.84 3.05 22.58
CA ALA A 203 15.35 2.18 21.50
C ALA A 203 16.41 1.14 21.06
N ILE A 204 17.68 1.54 20.92
CA ILE A 204 18.78 0.62 20.58
C ILE A 204 18.95 -0.45 21.67
N ALA A 205 18.90 -0.06 22.95
CA ALA A 205 19.04 -1.00 24.05
C ALA A 205 17.97 -2.10 24.03
N VAL A 206 16.73 -1.74 23.71
CA VAL A 206 15.63 -2.71 23.56
C VAL A 206 15.90 -3.70 22.42
N TYR A 207 16.32 -3.21 21.24
CA TYR A 207 16.68 -4.10 20.14
C TYR A 207 17.91 -4.97 20.44
N ASP A 208 18.88 -4.45 21.19
CA ASP A 208 20.03 -5.23 21.66
C ASP A 208 19.61 -6.38 22.58
N GLU A 209 18.64 -6.18 23.47
CA GLU A 209 18.07 -7.24 24.30
C GLU A 209 17.38 -8.32 23.44
N MET A 210 16.58 -7.91 22.45
CA MET A 210 15.91 -8.84 21.54
C MET A 210 16.92 -9.64 20.70
N LEU A 211 17.99 -9.00 20.22
CA LEU A 211 19.08 -9.68 19.48
C LEU A 211 19.96 -10.56 20.36
N ALA A 212 20.06 -10.29 21.66
CA ALA A 212 20.74 -11.20 22.58
C ALA A 212 20.00 -12.54 22.69
N GLU A 213 18.67 -12.54 22.57
CA GLU A 213 17.82 -13.73 22.59
C GLU A 213 17.74 -14.41 21.22
N ASN A 214 17.54 -13.63 20.15
CA ASN A 214 17.54 -14.11 18.77
C ASN A 214 18.56 -13.35 17.91
N PRO A 215 19.85 -13.76 17.93
CA PRO A 215 20.89 -13.08 17.16
C PRO A 215 20.74 -13.22 15.65
N ALA A 216 19.85 -14.08 15.16
CA ALA A 216 19.63 -14.30 13.73
C ALA A 216 18.50 -13.42 13.16
N ASP A 217 17.74 -12.75 14.01
CA ASP A 217 16.59 -11.93 13.62
C ASP A 217 17.00 -10.83 12.64
N ALA A 218 16.47 -10.90 11.42
CA ALA A 218 16.82 -9.95 10.37
C ALA A 218 16.09 -8.62 10.53
N GLU A 219 14.83 -8.67 10.97
CA GLU A 219 13.98 -7.50 11.13
C GLU A 219 14.47 -6.63 12.29
N ILE A 220 14.77 -7.24 13.44
CA ILE A 220 15.29 -6.50 14.60
C ILE A 220 16.67 -5.89 14.29
N LYS A 221 17.53 -6.58 13.51
CA LYS A 221 18.81 -5.99 13.06
C LYS A 221 18.59 -4.77 12.19
N GLN A 222 17.65 -4.84 11.26
CA GLN A 222 17.34 -3.74 10.35
C GLN A 222 16.74 -2.55 11.12
N ALA A 223 15.81 -2.83 12.04
CA ALA A 223 15.22 -1.82 12.91
C ALA A 223 16.29 -1.11 13.75
N ARG A 224 17.14 -1.87 14.44
CA ARG A 224 18.28 -1.34 15.22
C ARG A 224 19.21 -0.48 14.36
N GLY A 225 19.59 -0.96 13.17
CA GLY A 225 20.44 -0.20 12.25
C GLY A 225 19.80 1.11 11.78
N THR A 226 18.47 1.11 11.59
CA THR A 226 17.71 2.31 11.23
C THR A 226 17.73 3.33 12.36
N VAL A 227 17.58 2.89 13.61
CA VAL A 227 17.71 3.77 14.78
C VAL A 227 19.11 4.35 14.92
N GLU A 228 20.16 3.55 14.70
CA GLU A 228 21.54 4.05 14.71
C GLU A 228 21.78 5.09 13.62
N LEU A 229 21.20 4.91 12.42
CA LEU A 229 21.22 5.90 11.36
C LEU A 229 20.55 7.21 11.79
N LEU A 230 19.32 7.12 12.32
CA LEU A 230 18.57 8.29 12.78
C LEU A 230 19.30 9.03 13.90
N LYS A 231 19.89 8.30 14.86
CA LYS A 231 20.70 8.87 15.93
C LYS A 231 21.88 9.68 15.41
N ARG A 232 22.55 9.23 14.35
CA ARG A 232 23.67 9.96 13.72
C ARG A 232 23.22 11.23 12.99
N LEU A 233 21.94 11.30 12.64
CA LEU A 233 21.34 12.46 11.98
C LEU A 233 20.53 13.34 12.93
N ASP A 234 20.51 13.01 14.22
CA ASP A 234 19.75 13.74 15.22
C ASP A 234 20.10 15.24 15.20
N PRO A 235 19.13 16.13 14.94
CA PRO A 235 19.35 17.57 14.94
C PRO A 235 19.78 18.11 16.30
N ALA A 236 19.56 17.39 17.41
CA ALA A 236 20.12 17.78 18.71
C ALA A 236 21.66 17.72 18.73
N ASN A 237 22.25 16.86 17.91
CA ASN A 237 23.70 16.63 17.82
C ASN A 237 24.34 17.26 16.57
N ARG A 238 23.56 17.95 15.73
CA ARG A 238 24.05 18.58 14.51
C ARG A 238 23.44 19.97 14.28
N SER A 239 24.30 20.94 13.96
CA SER A 239 23.91 22.34 13.69
C SER A 239 23.87 22.73 12.21
N THR A 240 24.26 21.83 11.31
CA THR A 240 24.47 22.06 9.88
C THR A 240 23.77 21.01 9.02
N ASP A 241 23.55 21.32 7.74
CA ASP A 241 23.00 20.36 6.77
C ASP A 241 24.11 19.38 6.34
N ALA A 242 23.91 18.09 6.59
CA ALA A 242 24.91 17.07 6.32
C ALA A 242 25.19 16.85 4.82
N LEU A 243 24.21 17.10 3.95
CA LEU A 243 24.39 17.03 2.50
C LEU A 243 25.26 18.20 2.05
N GLN A 244 24.92 19.41 2.48
CA GLN A 244 25.69 20.62 2.16
C GLN A 244 27.13 20.51 2.67
N ASP A 245 27.33 20.08 3.91
CA ASP A 245 28.67 19.90 4.49
C ASP A 245 29.52 18.92 3.66
N ALA A 246 28.90 17.83 3.18
CA ALA A 246 29.56 16.85 2.34
C ALA A 246 29.89 17.38 0.93
N GLU A 247 29.09 18.31 0.40
CA GLU A 247 29.40 18.99 -0.88
C GLU A 247 30.52 20.01 -0.73
N ASP A 248 30.52 20.77 0.37
CA ASP A 248 31.50 21.83 0.63
C ASP A 248 32.90 21.29 0.95
N ASP A 249 32.99 20.06 1.42
CA ASP A 249 34.26 19.44 1.81
C ASP A 249 34.34 17.97 1.32
N PRO A 250 34.59 17.79 0.00
CA PRO A 250 34.57 16.47 -0.63
C PRO A 250 35.56 15.49 -0.01
N ASP A 251 36.73 15.94 0.45
CA ASP A 251 37.80 15.09 0.95
C ASP A 251 37.65 14.68 2.42
N ASN A 252 36.74 15.32 3.17
CA ASN A 252 36.50 15.02 4.56
C ASN A 252 35.59 13.80 4.74
N VAL A 253 36.18 12.71 5.23
CA VAL A 253 35.50 11.43 5.40
C VAL A 253 34.28 11.52 6.31
N ASP A 254 34.39 12.21 7.45
CA ASP A 254 33.28 12.30 8.41
C ASP A 254 32.06 12.98 7.80
N LYS A 255 32.28 14.02 7.00
CA LYS A 255 31.22 14.71 6.26
C LYS A 255 30.62 13.83 5.16
N GLN A 256 31.45 13.07 4.44
CA GLN A 256 30.93 12.11 3.45
C GLN A 256 30.08 10.99 4.09
N LEU A 257 30.45 10.50 5.28
CA LEU A 257 29.65 9.52 6.02
C LEU A 257 28.30 10.12 6.44
N ALA A 258 28.31 11.35 6.98
CA ALA A 258 27.10 12.04 7.38
C ALA A 258 26.19 12.39 6.19
N GLY A 259 26.77 12.80 5.06
CA GLY A 259 26.04 13.04 3.82
C GLY A 259 25.38 11.77 3.28
N ALA A 260 26.08 10.64 3.30
CA ALA A 260 25.51 9.36 2.88
C ALA A 260 24.35 8.91 3.79
N ASP A 261 24.50 9.08 5.11
CA ASP A 261 23.41 8.83 6.05
C ASP A 261 22.19 9.70 5.68
N ALA A 262 22.38 10.99 5.41
CA ALA A 262 21.30 11.91 5.06
C ALA A 262 20.63 11.56 3.71
N GLU A 263 21.40 11.10 2.72
CA GLU A 263 20.87 10.62 1.43
C GLU A 263 19.96 9.39 1.62
N VAL A 264 20.33 8.45 2.50
CA VAL A 264 19.46 7.30 2.81
C VAL A 264 18.14 7.77 3.43
N VAL A 265 18.20 8.67 4.42
CA VAL A 265 16.98 9.20 5.07
C VAL A 265 16.13 10.04 4.11
N ALA A 266 16.76 10.73 3.15
CA ALA A 266 16.06 11.47 2.10
C ALA A 266 15.46 10.56 1.00
N GLY A 267 15.59 9.24 1.11
CA GLY A 267 15.06 8.28 0.12
C GLY A 267 15.92 8.13 -1.13
N ALA A 268 17.20 8.52 -1.07
CA ALA A 268 18.17 8.44 -2.17
C ALA A 268 19.36 7.49 -1.85
N PRO A 269 19.12 6.21 -1.51
CA PRO A 269 20.19 5.30 -1.09
C PRO A 269 21.21 4.98 -2.18
N GLU A 270 20.85 5.03 -3.46
CA GLU A 270 21.80 4.89 -4.56
C GLU A 270 22.87 5.98 -4.51
N GLN A 271 22.49 7.22 -4.21
CA GLN A 271 23.42 8.34 -4.07
C GLN A 271 24.34 8.13 -2.87
N ALA A 272 23.78 7.66 -1.74
CA ALA A 272 24.55 7.29 -0.56
C ALA A 272 25.62 6.24 -0.86
N PHE A 273 25.23 5.17 -1.56
CA PHE A 273 26.16 4.10 -1.92
C PHE A 273 27.25 4.60 -2.87
N GLU A 274 26.90 5.41 -3.87
CA GLU A 274 27.86 5.99 -4.79
C GLU A 274 28.82 6.95 -4.10
N ARG A 275 28.33 7.79 -3.17
CA ARG A 275 29.14 8.68 -2.35
C ARG A 275 30.17 7.91 -1.53
N LEU A 276 29.76 6.86 -0.83
CA LEU A 276 30.67 6.05 -0.02
C LEU A 276 31.66 5.27 -0.90
N LEU A 277 31.22 4.71 -2.02
CA LEU A 277 32.12 4.04 -2.97
C LEU A 277 33.16 5.00 -3.56
N ALA A 278 32.77 6.24 -3.88
CA ALA A 278 33.70 7.28 -4.33
C ALA A 278 34.68 7.71 -3.23
N THR A 279 34.19 7.86 -2.01
CA THR A 279 35.00 8.18 -0.82
C THR A 279 36.01 7.07 -0.51
N MET A 280 35.59 5.81 -0.64
CA MET A 280 36.45 4.65 -0.42
C MET A 280 37.60 4.54 -1.44
N LYS A 281 37.41 5.04 -2.67
CA LYS A 281 38.46 5.04 -3.72
C LYS A 281 39.59 6.03 -3.45
N ARG A 282 39.32 7.10 -2.68
CA ARG A 282 40.30 8.16 -2.33
C ARG A 282 40.86 8.05 -0.92
N THR A 283 40.33 7.15 -0.09
CA THR A 283 40.78 6.90 1.28
C THR A 283 41.64 5.65 1.38
N THR A 284 42.49 5.60 2.40
CA THR A 284 43.36 4.44 2.70
C THR A 284 43.40 4.18 4.20
N GLY A 285 43.93 3.03 4.62
CA GLY A 285 44.07 2.69 6.04
C GLY A 285 42.73 2.70 6.78
N ASP A 286 42.73 3.30 7.96
CA ASP A 286 41.58 3.34 8.86
C ASP A 286 40.37 4.05 8.24
N ASP A 287 40.57 5.12 7.47
CA ASP A 287 39.47 5.82 6.81
C ASP A 287 38.77 4.94 5.77
N LYS A 288 39.53 4.14 5.00
CA LYS A 288 38.93 3.18 4.05
C LYS A 288 38.11 2.12 4.78
N ALA A 289 38.60 1.65 5.94
CA ALA A 289 37.88 0.70 6.77
C ALA A 289 36.56 1.30 7.29
N ARG A 290 36.60 2.52 7.83
CA ARG A 290 35.41 3.25 8.32
C ARG A 290 34.35 3.44 7.23
N VAL A 291 34.76 3.81 6.01
CA VAL A 291 33.84 3.98 4.88
C VAL A 291 33.22 2.64 4.45
N LYS A 292 34.03 1.58 4.43
CA LYS A 292 33.54 0.22 4.14
C LYS A 292 32.51 -0.21 5.19
N ASP A 293 32.82 -0.02 6.47
CA ASP A 293 31.95 -0.43 7.57
C ASP A 293 30.61 0.32 7.49
N ARG A 294 30.63 1.64 7.27
CA ARG A 294 29.40 2.42 7.04
C ARG A 294 28.61 1.93 5.82
N LEU A 295 29.28 1.60 4.71
CA LEU A 295 28.59 1.08 3.54
C LEU A 295 27.89 -0.26 3.82
N LEU A 296 28.52 -1.13 4.61
CA LEU A 296 27.92 -2.40 5.05
C LEU A 296 26.75 -2.18 6.02
N GLU A 297 26.87 -1.23 6.95
CA GLU A 297 25.77 -0.80 7.83
C GLU A 297 24.57 -0.33 7.00
N LEU A 298 24.78 0.54 6.01
CA LEU A 298 23.69 1.03 5.16
C LEU A 298 23.08 -0.07 4.30
N PHE A 299 23.86 -1.05 3.81
CA PHE A 299 23.31 -2.21 3.11
C PHE A 299 22.43 -3.09 3.99
N ALA A 300 22.71 -3.15 5.30
CA ALA A 300 21.92 -3.93 6.25
C ALA A 300 20.54 -3.33 6.53
N LEU A 301 20.29 -2.09 6.09
CA LEU A 301 18.98 -1.43 6.20
C LEU A 301 17.98 -1.86 5.13
N PHE A 302 18.42 -2.67 4.16
CA PHE A 302 17.63 -3.09 3.02
C PHE A 302 17.60 -4.62 2.91
N GLU A 303 16.58 -5.11 2.22
CA GLU A 303 16.49 -6.51 1.85
C GLU A 303 17.76 -6.99 1.12
N PRO A 304 18.29 -8.19 1.42
CA PRO A 304 19.46 -8.73 0.74
C PRO A 304 19.30 -8.86 -0.78
N ALA A 305 18.04 -8.95 -1.25
CA ALA A 305 17.67 -9.06 -2.64
C ALA A 305 17.51 -7.71 -3.37
N ASP A 306 17.61 -6.59 -2.66
CA ASP A 306 17.43 -5.25 -3.24
C ASP A 306 18.42 -5.02 -4.40
N PRO A 307 17.93 -4.64 -5.60
CA PRO A 307 18.79 -4.46 -6.78
C PRO A 307 19.88 -3.40 -6.55
N ARG A 308 19.59 -2.35 -5.78
CA ARG A 308 20.51 -1.26 -5.47
C ARG A 308 21.67 -1.76 -4.61
N VAL A 309 21.36 -2.59 -3.61
CA VAL A 309 22.36 -3.25 -2.75
C VAL A 309 23.21 -4.23 -3.54
N ARG A 310 22.61 -5.04 -4.43
CA ARG A 310 23.35 -6.00 -5.26
C ARG A 310 24.35 -5.31 -6.18
N GLU A 311 23.93 -4.23 -6.83
CA GLU A 311 24.80 -3.43 -7.69
C GLU A 311 25.95 -2.80 -6.87
N ALA A 312 25.62 -2.18 -5.74
CA ALA A 312 26.61 -1.53 -4.89
C ALA A 312 27.61 -2.53 -4.26
N ARG A 313 27.17 -3.74 -3.86
CA ARG A 313 28.06 -4.83 -3.40
C ARG A 313 29.02 -5.28 -4.50
N THR A 314 28.56 -5.33 -5.75
CA THR A 314 29.40 -5.66 -6.90
C THR A 314 30.48 -4.58 -7.11
N LYS A 315 30.09 -3.30 -7.04
CA LYS A 315 31.02 -2.16 -7.11
C LYS A 315 32.03 -2.15 -5.93
N LEU A 316 31.58 -2.51 -4.73
CA LEU A 316 32.42 -2.62 -3.52
C LEU A 316 33.48 -3.71 -3.69
N ALA A 317 33.10 -4.91 -4.15
CA ALA A 317 34.03 -6.00 -4.40
C ALA A 317 35.15 -5.58 -5.37
N SER A 318 34.79 -4.94 -6.49
CA SER A 318 35.75 -4.43 -7.48
C SER A 318 36.64 -3.28 -6.99
N ALA A 319 36.33 -2.65 -5.85
CA ALA A 319 37.14 -1.59 -5.25
C ALA A 319 38.01 -2.09 -4.08
N LEU A 320 37.82 -3.35 -3.65
CA LEU A 320 38.61 -4.03 -2.63
C LEU A 320 39.67 -4.97 -3.22
N PHE A 321 39.45 -5.46 -4.45
CA PHE A 321 40.33 -6.37 -5.19
C PHE A 321 40.79 -5.75 -6.50
#